data_AF-A0A1V0A891-F1
#
_entry.id   AF-A0A1V0A891-F1
#
_cell.length_a   1.000
_cell.length_b   1.000
_cell.length_c   1.000
_cell.angle_alpha   90.00
_cell.angle_beta   90.00
_cell.angle_gamma   90.00
#
_symmetry.space_group_name_H-M   'P 1'
#
loop_
_entity.id
_entity.type
_entity.pdbx_description
1 polymer ?
#
loop_
_entity_poly.entity_id
_entity_poly.type
_entity_poly.pdbx_seq_one_letter_code
_entity_poly.pdbx_strand_id
1 'polypeptide(L)'
;MHRQGAVLLEEGYLSNASRWHRLTLDGLASTRDGLTPRARLLIWPDLSTDVRAALAGLPHEGLIEIVWQNSRGHITSLTVDETEYAALPAVLAEARAVMVLSGYEDERAPLMAGVLPDPDGVLRARWLP
;
A
#
# COMPACT_ATOMS: atom_id res chain seq x y z
N MET A 1 -0.11 19.02 -21.26
CA MET A 1 0.92 18.61 -20.27
C MET A 1 0.36 17.41 -19.52
N HIS A 2 0.67 16.20 -19.96
CA HIS A 2 0.09 14.98 -19.39
C HIS A 2 0.64 14.80 -17.98
N ARG A 3 -0.21 15.03 -16.98
CA ARG A 3 0.11 14.71 -15.58
C ARG A 3 0.12 13.19 -15.48
N GLN A 4 1.27 12.57 -15.67
CA GLN A 4 1.42 11.12 -15.49
C GLN A 4 1.13 10.83 -14.02
N GLY A 5 -0.02 10.21 -13.76
CA GLY A 5 -0.43 9.82 -12.41
C GLY A 5 0.43 8.67 -11.91
N ALA A 6 0.69 8.64 -10.60
CA ALA A 6 1.23 7.46 -9.92
C ALA A 6 0.10 6.70 -9.23
N VAL A 7 0.33 5.43 -8.93
CA VAL A 7 -0.54 4.60 -8.10
C VAL A 7 0.32 3.79 -7.14
N LEU A 8 -0.26 3.34 -6.03
CA LEU A 8 0.40 2.36 -5.17
C LEU A 8 0.01 0.94 -5.57
N LEU A 9 0.99 0.05 -5.54
CA LEU A 9 0.82 -1.38 -5.66
C LEU A 9 1.18 -2.03 -4.33
N GLU A 10 0.23 -2.79 -3.79
CA GLU A 10 0.45 -3.72 -2.70
C GLU A 10 0.70 -5.11 -3.30
N GLU A 11 1.87 -5.67 -3.02
CA GLU A 11 2.27 -7.03 -3.38
C GLU A 11 2.17 -7.93 -2.14
N GLY A 12 1.12 -8.75 -2.04
CA GLY A 12 0.99 -9.78 -1.00
C GLY A 12 1.71 -11.07 -1.42
N TYR A 13 2.88 -11.34 -0.85
CA TYR A 13 3.77 -12.43 -1.28
C TYR A 13 3.84 -13.63 -0.31
N LEU A 14 3.41 -13.44 0.96
CA LEU A 14 3.22 -14.46 1.99
C LEU A 14 2.02 -14.07 2.86
N SER A 15 1.37 -15.02 3.54
CA SER A 15 0.21 -14.73 4.40
C SER A 15 0.58 -13.62 5.40
N ASN A 16 -0.11 -12.48 5.31
CA ASN A 16 0.06 -11.27 6.13
C ASN A 16 1.35 -10.45 5.89
N ALA A 17 2.10 -10.72 4.82
CA ALA A 17 3.25 -9.88 4.43
C ALA A 17 3.01 -9.22 3.07
N SER A 18 3.03 -7.88 3.08
CA SER A 18 2.88 -7.06 1.89
C SER A 18 4.14 -6.24 1.64
N ARG A 19 4.49 -6.04 0.36
CA ARG A 19 5.44 -5.01 -0.10
C ARG A 19 4.68 -3.91 -0.80
N TRP A 20 5.10 -2.67 -0.55
CA TRP A 20 4.51 -1.48 -1.15
C TRP A 20 5.41 -0.90 -2.22
N HIS A 21 4.85 -0.69 -3.40
CA HIS A 21 5.55 -0.12 -4.55
C HIS A 21 4.79 1.10 -5.05
N ARG A 22 5.50 2.17 -5.42
CA ARG A 22 4.89 3.29 -6.15
C ARG A 22 5.15 3.15 -7.63
N LEU A 23 4.08 2.93 -8.39
CA LEU A 23 4.14 2.76 -9.82
C LEU A 23 4.12 4.12 -10.50
N THR A 24 5.14 4.36 -11.31
CA THR A 24 5.20 5.43 -12.32
C THR A 24 5.45 4.77 -13.66
N LEU A 25 5.15 5.47 -14.77
CA LEU A 25 5.39 4.91 -16.10
C LEU A 25 6.87 4.54 -16.33
N ASP A 26 7.79 5.34 -15.82
CA ASP A 26 9.23 5.13 -15.97
C ASP A 26 9.74 3.93 -15.15
N GLY A 27 9.12 3.65 -14.00
CA GLY A 27 9.53 2.56 -13.09
C GLY A 27 8.83 1.22 -13.33
N LEU A 28 7.80 1.18 -14.18
CA LEU A 28 6.88 0.04 -14.27
C LEU A 28 7.58 -1.28 -14.62
N ALA A 29 8.51 -1.26 -15.58
CA ALA A 29 9.24 -2.47 -16.00
C ALA A 29 10.07 -3.04 -14.84
N SER A 30 10.82 -2.19 -14.14
CA SER A 30 11.64 -2.61 -13.01
C SER A 30 10.80 -3.17 -11.85
N THR A 31 9.64 -2.57 -11.55
CA THR A 31 8.75 -3.13 -10.52
C THR A 31 8.22 -4.48 -10.94
N ARG A 32 7.76 -4.62 -12.20
CA ARG A 32 7.22 -5.87 -12.73
C ARG A 32 8.23 -7.03 -12.62
N ASP A 33 9.48 -6.78 -12.97
CA ASP A 33 10.54 -7.80 -12.94
C ASP A 33 10.90 -8.26 -11.51
N GLY A 34 10.59 -7.43 -10.50
CA GLY A 34 10.84 -7.72 -9.09
C GLY A 34 9.68 -8.36 -8.33
N LEU A 35 8.50 -8.51 -8.96
CA LEU A 35 7.33 -9.08 -8.28
C LEU A 35 7.49 -10.58 -8.03
N THR A 36 7.05 -11.03 -6.85
CA THR A 36 7.05 -12.44 -6.49
C THR A 36 5.99 -13.20 -7.32
N PRO A 37 6.33 -14.35 -7.93
CA PRO A 37 5.35 -15.18 -8.61
C PRO A 37 4.18 -15.53 -7.69
N ARG A 38 2.95 -15.55 -8.23
CA ARG A 38 1.71 -15.84 -7.47
C ARG A 38 1.35 -14.80 -6.41
N ALA A 39 2.00 -13.63 -6.42
CA ALA A 39 1.60 -12.53 -5.55
C ALA A 39 0.18 -12.06 -5.85
N ARG A 40 -0.57 -11.74 -4.79
CA ARG A 40 -1.79 -10.94 -4.89
C ARG A 40 -1.38 -9.49 -5.10
N LEU A 41 -1.96 -8.84 -6.10
CA LEU A 41 -1.65 -7.47 -6.48
C LEU A 41 -2.88 -6.61 -6.26
N LEU A 42 -2.81 -5.64 -5.35
CA LEU A 42 -3.87 -4.63 -5.15
C LEU A 42 -3.35 -3.26 -5.58
N ILE A 43 -4.11 -2.58 -6.45
CA ILE A 43 -3.80 -1.23 -6.92
C ILE A 43 -4.61 -0.23 -6.12
N TRP A 44 -3.93 0.77 -5.58
CA TRP A 44 -4.49 1.80 -4.72
C TRP A 44 -4.27 3.18 -5.34
N PRO A 45 -5.04 4.21 -4.92
CA PRO A 45 -4.70 5.59 -5.22
C PRO A 45 -3.26 5.93 -4.79
N ASP A 46 -2.68 6.99 -5.36
CA ASP A 46 -1.38 7.48 -4.88
C ASP A 46 -1.48 7.99 -3.43
N LEU A 47 -0.32 8.09 -2.78
CA LEU A 47 -0.20 8.67 -1.45
C LEU A 47 -0.64 10.15 -1.46
N SER A 48 -1.39 10.57 -0.45
CA SER A 48 -1.74 11.98 -0.25
C SER A 48 -0.56 12.74 0.34
N THR A 49 -0.20 13.88 -0.24
CA THR A 49 0.81 14.78 0.35
C THR A 49 0.26 15.60 1.53
N ASP A 50 -1.05 15.60 1.76
CA ASP A 50 -1.66 16.25 2.92
C ASP A 50 -1.73 15.30 4.11
N VAL A 51 -0.57 15.12 4.75
CA VAL A 51 -0.41 14.22 5.91
C VAL A 51 -1.28 14.67 7.09
N ARG A 52 -1.47 15.98 7.27
CA ARG A 52 -2.29 16.51 8.36
C ARG A 52 -3.77 16.18 8.15
N ALA A 53 -4.29 16.36 6.94
CA ALA A 53 -5.67 16.00 6.64
C ALA A 53 -5.90 14.49 6.78
N ALA A 54 -4.94 13.67 6.35
CA ALA A 54 -5.02 12.22 6.53
C ALA A 54 -5.08 11.82 8.01
N LEU A 55 -4.24 12.43 8.87
CA LEU A 55 -4.27 12.20 10.32
C LEU A 55 -5.53 12.75 11.00
N ALA A 56 -6.11 13.84 10.50
CA ALA A 56 -7.37 14.37 11.02
C ALA A 56 -8.58 13.50 10.62
N GLY A 57 -8.43 12.66 9.58
CA GLY A 57 -9.47 11.76 9.07
C GLY A 57 -9.39 10.34 9.62
N LEU A 58 -8.55 10.08 10.64
CA LEU A 58 -8.52 8.78 11.29
C LEU A 58 -9.88 8.44 11.90
N PRO A 59 -10.27 7.14 11.91
CA PRO A 59 -11.48 6.71 12.61
C PRO A 59 -11.34 6.96 14.12
N HIS A 60 -12.46 6.89 14.85
CA HIS A 60 -12.42 7.05 16.30
C HIS A 60 -11.80 5.82 17.00
N GLU A 61 -12.08 4.63 16.46
CA GLU A 61 -11.62 3.34 16.95
C GLU A 61 -11.31 2.40 15.76
N GLY A 62 -10.54 1.34 16.01
CA GLY A 62 -10.31 0.27 15.05
C GLY A 62 -8.86 0.12 14.59
N LEU A 63 -8.62 -1.00 13.89
CA LEU A 63 -7.31 -1.30 13.33
C LEU A 63 -7.12 -0.57 11.99
N ILE A 64 -5.99 0.10 11.81
CA ILE A 64 -5.62 0.72 10.53
C ILE A 64 -4.22 0.28 10.09
N GLU A 65 -3.97 0.32 8.80
CA GLU A 65 -2.63 0.30 8.23
C GLU A 65 -2.32 1.69 7.66
N ILE A 66 -1.24 2.29 8.14
CA ILE A 66 -0.73 3.55 7.62
C ILE A 66 0.45 3.25 6.72
N VAL A 67 0.32 3.64 5.45
CA VAL A 67 1.37 3.51 4.43
C VAL A 67 1.91 4.91 4.17
N TRP A 68 3.23 5.11 4.26
CA TRP A 68 3.81 6.42 4.00
C TRP A 68 5.12 6.36 3.23
N GLN A 69 5.37 7.42 2.48
CA GLN A 69 6.66 7.69 1.86
C GLN A 69 7.46 8.63 2.76
N ASN A 70 8.69 8.24 3.11
CA ASN A 70 9.59 9.10 3.88
C ASN A 70 10.33 10.12 2.99
N SER A 71 11.12 10.99 3.62
CA SER A 71 11.94 12.02 2.98
C SER A 71 12.94 11.49 1.94
N ARG A 72 13.32 10.21 2.02
CA ARG A 72 14.25 9.53 1.09
C ARG A 72 13.52 8.83 -0.07
N GLY A 73 12.19 8.88 -0.10
CA GLY A 73 11.37 8.26 -1.13
C GLY A 73 11.02 6.78 -0.86
N HIS A 74 11.49 6.19 0.25
CA HIS A 74 11.11 4.82 0.61
C HIS A 74 9.68 4.78 1.13
N ILE A 75 8.95 3.74 0.73
CA ILE A 75 7.60 3.48 1.21
C ILE A 75 7.64 2.35 2.22
N THR A 76 6.96 2.56 3.34
CA THR A 76 6.79 1.59 4.40
C THR A 76 5.38 1.67 4.95
N SER A 77 4.97 0.69 5.75
CA SER A 77 3.72 0.75 6.47
C SER A 77 3.87 0.35 7.94
N LEU A 78 2.84 0.65 8.71
CA LEU A 78 2.69 0.28 10.11
C LEU A 78 1.20 0.02 10.37
N THR A 79 0.90 -1.10 11.02
CA THR A 79 -0.44 -1.40 11.52
C THR A 79 -0.53 -0.95 12.97
N VAL A 80 -1.59 -0.20 13.32
CA VAL A 80 -1.83 0.32 14.67
C VAL A 80 -3.32 0.24 15.03
N ASP A 81 -3.61 0.12 16.31
CA ASP A 81 -4.96 0.30 16.86
C ASP A 81 -5.13 1.71 17.46
N GLU A 82 -6.36 2.02 17.90
CA GLU A 82 -6.72 3.34 18.42
C GLU A 82 -5.91 3.80 19.63
N THR A 83 -5.32 2.87 20.39
CA THR A 83 -4.50 3.21 21.56
C THR A 83 -3.17 3.85 21.16
N GLU A 84 -2.72 3.62 19.93
CA GLU A 84 -1.45 4.10 19.39
C GLU A 84 -1.60 5.35 18.50
N TYR A 85 -2.83 5.78 18.18
CA TYR A 85 -3.08 6.88 17.24
C TYR A 85 -2.40 8.19 17.66
N ALA A 86 -2.32 8.45 18.97
CA ALA A 86 -1.67 9.65 19.51
C ALA A 86 -0.17 9.73 19.17
N ALA A 87 0.50 8.61 18.89
CA ALA A 87 1.92 8.56 18.52
C ALA A 87 2.18 8.80 17.02
N LEU A 88 1.15 8.67 16.17
CA LEU A 88 1.29 8.75 14.71
C LEU A 88 1.89 10.06 14.19
N PRO A 89 1.58 11.24 14.73
CA PRO A 89 2.22 12.48 14.29
C PRO A 89 3.76 12.44 14.43
N ALA A 90 4.27 11.77 15.46
CA ALA A 90 5.71 11.61 15.67
C ALA A 90 6.31 10.57 14.71
N VAL A 91 5.63 9.44 14.50
CA VAL A 91 6.05 8.41 13.53
C VAL A 91 6.11 8.97 12.11
N LEU A 92 5.17 9.84 11.75
CA LEU A 92 5.04 10.44 10.43
C LEU A 92 5.72 11.81 10.30
N ALA A 93 6.55 12.22 11.26
CA ALA A 93 7.17 13.55 11.25
C ALA A 93 7.99 13.84 9.98
N GLU A 94 8.61 12.80 9.39
CA GLU A 94 9.37 12.89 8.14
C GLU A 94 8.61 12.36 6.91
N ALA A 95 7.33 12.04 7.06
CA ALA A 95 6.51 11.56 5.95
C ALA A 95 6.26 12.70 4.94
N ARG A 96 6.47 12.40 3.66
CA ARG A 96 6.17 13.29 2.53
C ARG A 96 4.78 13.08 1.97
N ALA A 97 4.29 11.85 2.04
CA ALA A 97 2.96 11.48 1.61
C ALA A 97 2.50 10.24 2.38
N VAL A 98 1.19 10.10 2.57
CA VAL A 98 0.58 9.05 3.38
C VAL A 98 -0.74 8.56 2.77
N MET A 99 -1.08 7.32 3.05
CA MET A 99 -2.40 6.73 2.85
C MET A 99 -2.76 5.96 4.11
N VAL A 100 -4.02 6.08 4.53
CA VAL A 100 -4.57 5.35 5.67
C VAL A 100 -5.56 4.32 5.11
N LEU A 101 -5.39 3.08 5.49
CA LEU A 101 -6.23 1.96 5.10
C LEU A 101 -6.89 1.36 6.34
N SER A 102 -8.11 0.83 6.16
CA SER A 102 -8.68 -0.05 7.19
C SER A 102 -7.84 -1.33 7.32
N GLY A 103 -7.70 -1.79 8.55
CA GLY A 103 -7.12 -3.10 8.88
C GLY A 103 -8.10 -4.26 8.62
N TYR A 104 -9.38 -3.98 8.39
CA TYR A 104 -10.41 -4.98 8.07
C TYR A 104 -10.50 -5.19 6.55
N GLU A 105 -10.35 -6.43 6.09
CA GLU A 105 -10.24 -6.75 4.65
C GLU A 105 -11.52 -6.40 3.86
N ASP A 106 -12.69 -6.48 4.47
CA ASP A 106 -13.99 -6.16 3.85
C ASP A 106 -14.24 -4.66 3.70
N GLU A 107 -13.47 -3.83 4.42
CA GLU A 107 -13.50 -2.37 4.29
C GLU A 107 -12.44 -1.83 3.32
N ARG A 108 -11.54 -2.70 2.84
CA ARG A 108 -10.48 -2.34 1.89
C ARG A 108 -11.07 -2.18 0.48
N ALA A 109 -10.92 -0.99 -0.09
CA ALA A 109 -11.45 -0.64 -1.42
C ALA A 109 -10.32 -0.28 -2.42
N PRO A 110 -9.57 -1.26 -2.95
CA PRO A 110 -8.57 -1.01 -3.99
C PRO A 110 -9.25 -0.60 -5.31
N LEU A 111 -8.53 0.15 -6.15
CA LEU A 111 -8.95 0.51 -7.50
C LEU A 111 -9.04 -0.71 -8.43
N MET A 112 -8.15 -1.68 -8.21
CA MET A 112 -8.08 -2.92 -8.99
C MET A 112 -7.41 -4.02 -8.16
N ALA A 113 -7.82 -5.26 -8.39
CA ALA A 113 -7.17 -6.45 -7.85
C ALA A 113 -6.75 -7.37 -8.99
N GLY A 114 -5.62 -8.04 -8.81
CA GLY A 114 -5.07 -8.99 -9.75
C GLY A 114 -4.14 -9.98 -9.09
N VAL A 115 -3.66 -10.93 -9.86
CA VAL A 115 -2.82 -12.03 -9.38
C VAL A 115 -1.75 -12.29 -10.41
N LEU A 116 -0.49 -12.38 -9.97
CA LEU A 116 0.61 -12.63 -10.88
C LEU A 116 0.72 -14.13 -11.17
N PRO A 117 0.58 -14.61 -12.42
CA PRO A 117 0.80 -16.02 -12.72
C PRO A 117 2.27 -16.42 -12.51
N ASP A 118 2.55 -17.72 -12.50
CA ASP A 118 3.91 -18.21 -12.65
C ASP A 118 4.47 -17.85 -14.04
N PRO A 119 5.81 -17.94 -14.26
CA PRO A 119 6.42 -17.63 -15.56
C PRO A 119 5.89 -18.45 -16.74
N ASP A 120 5.30 -19.62 -16.49
CA ASP A 120 4.62 -20.45 -17.49
C ASP A 120 3.19 -19.97 -17.83
N GLY A 121 2.76 -18.85 -17.26
CA GLY A 121 1.43 -18.27 -17.43
C GLY A 121 0.34 -18.93 -16.58
N VAL A 122 0.68 -19.94 -15.77
CA VAL A 122 -0.30 -20.69 -14.97
C VAL A 122 -0.49 -20.02 -13.61
N LEU A 123 -1.75 -19.79 -13.25
CA LEU A 123 -2.11 -19.34 -11.91
C LEU A 123 -2.26 -20.56 -10.99
N ARG A 124 -1.36 -20.69 -10.00
CA ARG A 124 -1.46 -21.71 -8.95
C ARG A 124 -1.80 -21.03 -7.63
N ALA A 125 -3.07 -21.11 -7.24
CA ALA A 125 -3.54 -20.52 -6.00
C ALA A 125 -2.88 -21.20 -4.78
N ARG A 126 -2.47 -20.39 -3.80
CA ARG A 126 -2.07 -20.81 -2.44
C ARG A 126 -2.96 -20.18 -1.36
N TRP A 127 -4.06 -19.56 -1.76
CA TRP A 127 -5.00 -18.94 -0.85
C TRP A 127 -5.99 -20.01 -0.37
N LEU A 128 -6.24 -20.02 0.94
CA LEU A 128 -7.34 -20.78 1.50
C LEU A 128 -8.66 -20.13 1.02
N PRO A 129 -9.71 -20.93 0.74
CA PRO A 129 -11.03 -20.40 0.38
C PRO A 129 -11.64 -19.58 1.51
#